data_AF-A0AAV8ACI8-F1
#
_entry.id   AF-A0AAV8ACI8-F1
#
_cell.length_a   1.000
_cell.length_b   1.000
_cell.length_c   1.000
_cell.angle_alpha   90.00
_cell.angle_beta   90.00
_cell.angle_gamma   90.00
#
_symmetry.space_group_name_H-M   'P 1'
#
loop_
_entity.id
_entity.type
_entity.pdbx_description
1 polymer ?
#
loop_
_entity_poly.entity_id
_entity_poly.type
_entity_poly.pdbx_seq_one_letter_code
_entity_poly.pdbx_strand_id
1 'polypeptide(L)'
;MKVNKLSFIKIILLLCSLLLLQTFVNCEEGCQSTGECIRCTEEEKDQEYCKETNYKQQYKCTDLGEPKTIYKSCTNKTQDIMSFLAFVIPMALISALSFYFIKKKNKDHQNVHKI
;
A
#
# COMPACT_ATOMS: atom_id res chain seq x y z
N MET A 1 -30.25 -7.16 -16.81
CA MET A 1 -28.87 -6.70 -17.10
C MET A 1 -27.91 -7.88 -16.96
N LYS A 2 -27.54 -8.52 -18.08
CA LYS A 2 -26.52 -9.60 -18.11
C LYS A 2 -25.15 -8.93 -18.05
N VAL A 3 -24.61 -8.77 -16.84
CA VAL A 3 -23.20 -8.39 -16.69
C VAL A 3 -22.39 -9.60 -17.12
N ASN A 4 -21.78 -9.52 -18.31
CA ASN A 4 -20.97 -10.60 -18.87
C ASN A 4 -19.80 -10.88 -17.90
N LYS A 5 -19.86 -12.03 -17.21
CA LYS A 5 -18.82 -12.51 -16.26
C LYS A 5 -17.40 -12.45 -16.85
N LEU A 6 -17.30 -12.61 -18.17
CA LEU A 6 -16.05 -12.54 -18.93
C LEU A 6 -15.40 -11.15 -18.94
N SER A 7 -16.21 -10.08 -18.82
CA SER A 7 -15.72 -8.70 -18.76
C SER A 7 -15.19 -8.35 -17.37
N PHE A 8 -15.83 -8.86 -16.31
CA PHE A 8 -15.41 -8.62 -14.93
C PHE A 8 -14.05 -9.26 -14.61
N ILE A 9 -13.82 -10.49 -15.09
CA ILE A 9 -12.53 -11.19 -14.91
C ILE A 9 -11.39 -10.42 -15.58
N LYS A 10 -11.63 -9.87 -16.78
CA LYS A 10 -10.63 -9.04 -17.47
C LYS A 10 -10.32 -7.75 -16.72
N ILE A 11 -11.33 -7.09 -16.15
CA ILE A 11 -11.13 -5.87 -15.35
C ILE A 11 -10.33 -6.16 -14.07
N ILE A 12 -10.62 -7.27 -13.39
CA ILE A 12 -9.88 -7.70 -12.20
C ILE A 12 -8.42 -8.02 -12.54
N LEU A 13 -8.17 -8.72 -13.64
CA LEU A 13 -6.80 -9.01 -14.11
C LEU A 13 -6.03 -7.75 -14.51
N LEU A 14 -6.72 -6.75 -15.08
CA LEU A 14 -6.13 -5.45 -15.45
C LEU A 14 -5.80 -4.61 -14.22
N LEU A 15 -6.68 -4.60 -13.21
CA LEU A 15 -6.43 -3.94 -11.93
C LEU A 15 -5.29 -4.62 -11.15
N CYS A 16 -5.23 -5.96 -11.19
CA CYS A 16 -4.19 -6.73 -10.52
C CYS A 16 -2.81 -6.49 -11.16
N SER A 17 -2.74 -6.39 -12.49
CA SER A 17 -1.50 -6.06 -13.20
C SER A 17 -1.06 -4.61 -13.00
N LEU A 18 -1.98 -3.65 -12.86
CA LEU A 18 -1.63 -2.28 -12.47
C LEU A 18 -1.11 -2.18 -11.03
N LEU A 19 -1.69 -2.93 -10.09
CA LEU A 19 -1.24 -2.98 -8.69
C LEU A 19 0.17 -3.58 -8.55
N LEU A 20 0.48 -4.60 -9.35
CA LEU A 20 1.81 -5.22 -9.37
C LEU A 20 2.91 -4.34 -9.97
N LEU A 21 2.56 -3.32 -10.78
CA LEU A 21 3.56 -2.43 -11.39
C LEU A 21 4.13 -1.42 -10.39
N GLN A 22 3.39 -1.08 -9.33
CA GLN A 22 3.78 -0.04 -8.36
C GLN A 22 4.78 -0.52 -7.31
N THR A 23 4.99 -1.84 -7.18
CA THR A 23 5.88 -2.42 -6.16
C THR A 23 7.35 -2.55 -6.57
N PHE A 24 7.72 -2.18 -7.81
CA PHE A 24 9.09 -2.42 -8.33
C PHE A 24 10.01 -1.20 -8.37
N VAL A 25 9.58 -0.01 -7.94
CA VAL A 25 10.46 1.16 -7.93
C VAL A 25 11.01 1.37 -6.53
N ASN A 26 12.06 0.61 -6.19
CA ASN A 26 13.19 1.00 -5.34
C ASN A 26 14.22 -0.15 -5.33
N CYS A 27 14.77 -0.47 -6.50
CA CYS A 27 16.03 -1.21 -6.56
C CYS A 27 17.17 -0.21 -6.34
N GLU A 28 17.45 0.12 -5.08
CA GLU A 28 18.79 0.59 -4.72
C GLU A 28 19.68 -0.65 -4.67
N GLU A 29 20.50 -0.81 -5.71
CA GLU A 29 21.44 -1.90 -5.86
C GLU A 29 22.35 -2.00 -4.62
N GLY A 30 22.24 -3.11 -3.88
CA GLY A 30 23.23 -3.55 -2.90
C GLY A 30 22.99 -3.20 -1.43
N CYS A 31 21.94 -2.45 -1.07
CA CYS A 31 21.66 -2.06 0.33
C CYS A 31 20.24 -2.40 0.75
N GLN A 32 20.08 -3.27 1.75
CA GLN A 32 18.78 -3.61 2.34
C GLN A 32 18.54 -2.76 3.59
N SER A 33 17.39 -2.09 3.68
CA SER A 33 16.96 -1.45 4.92
C SER A 33 16.69 -2.50 6.01
N THR A 34 17.21 -2.27 7.21
CA THR A 34 17.10 -3.22 8.33
C THR A 34 16.37 -2.68 9.56
N GLY A 35 15.62 -1.59 9.41
CA GLY A 35 14.88 -1.02 10.52
C GLY A 35 13.92 0.08 10.10
N GLU A 36 13.20 0.62 11.09
CA GLU A 36 12.32 1.77 10.92
C GLU A 36 13.11 3.08 10.83
N CYS A 37 12.45 4.12 10.29
CA CYS A 37 12.98 5.46 10.26
C CYS A 37 12.85 6.08 11.66
N ILE A 38 13.95 6.16 12.40
CA ILE A 38 13.99 6.62 13.79
C ILE A 38 14.53 8.05 13.89
N ARG A 39 14.13 8.76 14.94
CA ARG A 39 14.65 10.12 15.19
C ARG A 39 16.13 10.05 15.59
N CYS A 40 16.91 11.00 15.09
CA CYS A 40 18.29 11.16 15.49
C CYS A 40 18.42 11.60 16.96
N THR A 41 19.47 11.15 17.64
CA THR A 41 19.80 11.65 18.99
C THR A 41 20.42 13.04 18.92
N GLU A 42 20.51 13.74 20.06
CA GLU A 42 21.14 15.08 20.12
C GLU A 42 22.61 15.06 19.68
N GLU A 43 23.32 13.96 19.96
CA GLU A 43 24.72 13.75 19.56
C GLU A 43 24.88 13.52 18.05
N GLU A 44 23.80 13.14 17.36
CA GLU A 44 23.80 12.81 15.93
C GLU A 44 23.24 13.93 15.06
N LYS A 45 22.76 15.04 15.64
CA LYS A 45 22.19 16.15 14.87
C LYS A 45 23.14 16.73 13.82
N ASP A 46 24.44 16.73 14.11
CA ASP A 46 25.47 17.25 13.21
C ASP A 46 25.91 16.23 12.14
N GLN A 47 25.37 15.01 12.18
CA GLN A 47 25.68 13.97 11.20
C GLN A 47 24.92 14.20 9.90
N GLU A 48 25.56 13.91 8.77
CA GLU A 48 25.01 14.17 7.43
C GLU A 48 23.64 13.49 7.21
N TYR A 49 23.47 12.28 7.72
CA TYR A 49 22.21 11.53 7.64
C TYR A 49 21.09 12.09 8.53
N CYS A 50 21.35 13.07 9.39
CA CYS A 50 20.38 13.68 10.29
C CYS A 50 20.07 15.14 9.98
N LYS A 51 20.95 15.84 9.25
CA LYS A 51 20.83 17.29 8.99
C LYS A 51 19.55 17.69 8.28
N GLU A 52 19.08 16.89 7.34
CA GLU A 52 17.95 17.25 6.49
C GLU A 52 16.60 17.03 7.17
N THR A 53 16.39 15.86 7.76
CA THR A 53 15.07 15.45 8.27
C THR A 53 15.02 15.27 9.78
N ASN A 54 16.16 15.24 10.49
CA ASN A 54 16.29 14.75 11.87
C ASN A 54 15.86 13.28 12.08
N TYR A 55 15.78 12.50 11.00
CA TYR A 55 15.48 11.07 11.06
C TYR A 55 16.49 10.27 10.25
N LYS A 56 16.83 9.09 10.76
CA LYS A 56 17.79 8.17 10.17
C LYS A 56 17.21 6.77 10.04
N GLN A 57 17.65 6.04 9.01
CA GLN A 57 17.32 4.64 8.82
C GLN A 57 18.60 3.84 8.59
N GLN A 58 18.64 2.65 9.16
CA GLN A 58 19.78 1.73 9.06
C GLN A 58 19.66 0.87 7.81
N TYR A 59 20.75 0.79 7.04
CA TYR A 59 20.88 -0.07 5.87
C TYR A 59 22.05 -1.04 6.08
N LYS A 60 21.86 -2.30 5.70
CA LYS A 60 22.93 -3.28 5.55
C LYS A 60 23.25 -3.40 4.07
N CYS A 61 24.48 -3.05 3.74
CA CYS A 61 25.02 -3.16 2.40
C CYS A 61 26.10 -4.23 2.36
N THR A 62 26.32 -4.80 1.18
CA THR A 62 27.47 -5.66 0.94
C THR A 62 28.44 -4.89 0.06
N ASP A 63 29.57 -4.47 0.63
CA ASP A 63 30.61 -3.74 -0.10
C ASP A 63 31.82 -4.67 -0.23
N LEU A 64 32.22 -5.01 -1.45
CA LEU A 64 33.32 -5.95 -1.74
C LEU A 64 33.20 -7.33 -1.06
N GLY A 65 31.98 -7.78 -0.76
CA GLY A 65 31.70 -9.06 -0.10
C GLY A 65 31.67 -8.98 1.43
N GLU A 66 31.94 -7.82 2.03
CA GLU A 66 31.85 -7.61 3.48
C GLU A 66 30.54 -6.90 3.87
N PRO A 67 29.87 -7.35 4.96
CA PRO A 67 28.66 -6.70 5.45
C PRO A 67 29.00 -5.35 6.10
N LYS A 68 28.48 -4.27 5.54
CA LYS A 68 28.64 -2.90 6.03
C LYS A 68 27.30 -2.34 6.48
N THR A 69 27.28 -1.75 7.66
CA THR A 69 26.11 -1.00 8.13
C THR A 69 26.31 0.48 7.82
N ILE A 70 25.34 1.10 7.15
CA ILE A 70 25.31 2.54 6.89
C ILE A 70 23.99 3.14 7.38
N TYR A 71 24.03 4.44 7.69
CA TYR A 71 22.83 5.22 8.03
C TYR A 71 22.56 6.21 6.92
N LYS A 72 21.30 6.33 6.51
CA LYS A 72 20.84 7.34 5.55
C LYS A 72 19.71 8.16 6.14
N SER A 73 19.60 9.41 5.67
CA SER A 73 18.46 10.28 5.94
C SER A 73 17.19 9.61 5.44
N CYS A 74 16.16 9.60 6.27
CA CYS A 74 14.85 9.11 5.91
C CYS A 74 13.82 10.16 6.30
N THR A 75 12.72 10.22 5.57
CA THR A 75 11.51 10.88 6.07
C THR A 75 10.74 9.86 6.88
N ASN A 76 10.26 10.23 8.07
CA ASN A 76 9.28 9.42 8.80
C ASN A 76 8.05 9.30 7.92
N LYS A 77 8.01 8.25 7.09
CA LYS A 77 6.83 7.83 6.36
C LYS A 77 5.90 7.31 7.44
N THR A 78 5.19 8.24 8.10
CA THR A 78 3.91 7.95 8.73
C THR A 78 3.14 7.14 7.70
N GLN A 79 3.08 5.84 7.99
CA GLN A 79 2.38 4.78 7.30
C GLN A 79 1.45 5.35 6.24
N ASP A 80 1.89 5.24 4.99
CA ASP A 80 1.30 5.83 3.80
C ASP A 80 -0.23 5.67 3.84
N ILE A 81 -0.93 6.72 4.30
CA ILE A 81 -2.39 6.70 4.50
C ILE A 81 -3.05 6.34 3.16
N MET A 82 -2.37 6.69 2.07
CA MET A 82 -2.75 6.39 0.71
C MET A 82 -2.75 4.88 0.42
N SER A 83 -1.78 4.11 0.93
CA SER A 83 -1.80 2.65 0.84
C SER A 83 -2.94 2.04 1.65
N PHE A 84 -3.19 2.52 2.88
CA PHE A 84 -4.30 2.02 3.70
C PHE A 84 -5.67 2.32 3.05
N LEU A 85 -5.86 3.55 2.56
CA LEU A 85 -7.08 3.97 1.85
C LEU A 85 -7.28 3.19 0.54
N ALA A 86 -6.21 2.85 -0.18
CA ALA A 86 -6.28 2.05 -1.40
C ALA A 86 -6.88 0.65 -1.17
N PHE A 87 -6.76 0.09 0.04
CA PHE A 87 -7.40 -1.18 0.40
C PHE A 87 -8.80 -1.01 1.02
N VAL A 88 -9.01 0.01 1.86
CA VAL A 88 -10.26 0.19 2.60
C VAL A 88 -11.40 0.68 1.68
N ILE A 89 -11.13 1.61 0.78
CA ILE A 89 -12.14 2.18 -0.13
C ILE A 89 -12.79 1.11 -1.04
N PRO A 90 -12.05 0.24 -1.76
CA PRO A 90 -12.68 -0.76 -2.60
C PRO A 90 -13.48 -1.79 -1.80
N MET A 91 -13.01 -2.19 -0.61
CA MET A 91 -13.74 -3.12 0.25
C MET A 91 -15.08 -2.52 0.70
N ALA A 92 -15.08 -1.26 1.14
CA ALA A 92 -16.31 -0.56 1.52
C ALA A 92 -17.30 -0.44 0.34
N LEU A 93 -16.81 -0.17 -0.87
CA LEU A 93 -17.64 -0.12 -2.07
C LEU A 93 -18.28 -1.47 -2.40
N ILE A 94 -17.52 -2.57 -2.33
CA ILE A 94 -18.04 -3.92 -2.58
C ILE A 94 -19.12 -4.28 -1.56
N SER A 95 -18.90 -3.96 -0.27
CA SER A 95 -19.88 -4.18 0.79
C SER A 95 -21.16 -3.37 0.57
N ALA A 96 -21.05 -2.09 0.23
CA ALA A 96 -22.20 -1.23 -0.03
C ALA A 96 -23.02 -1.70 -1.24
N LEU A 97 -22.35 -2.09 -2.33
CA LEU A 97 -23.00 -2.65 -3.52
C LEU A 97 -23.73 -3.95 -3.19
N SER A 98 -23.09 -4.86 -2.45
CA SER A 98 -23.69 -6.14 -2.06
C SER A 98 -24.96 -5.94 -1.23
N PHE A 99 -24.91 -5.02 -0.26
CA PHE A 99 -26.05 -4.67 0.57
C PHE A 99 -27.20 -4.05 -0.25
N TYR A 100 -26.88 -3.17 -1.20
CA TYR A 100 -27.86 -2.56 -2.10
C TYR A 100 -28.58 -3.60 -2.96
N PHE A 101 -27.87 -4.57 -3.53
CA PHE A 101 -28.48 -5.64 -4.33
C PHE A 101 -29.40 -6.54 -3.50
N ILE A 102 -29.02 -6.88 -2.27
CA ILE A 102 -29.88 -7.66 -1.36
C ILE A 102 -31.16 -6.88 -1.04
N LYS A 103 -31.04 -5.59 -0.69
CA LYS A 103 -32.20 -4.74 -0.37
C LYS A 103 -33.13 -4.55 -1.56
N LYS A 104 -32.58 -4.43 -2.77
CA LYS A 104 -33.38 -4.33 -4.01
C LYS A 104 -34.16 -5.62 -4.28
N LYS A 105 -33.52 -6.78 -4.16
CA LYS A 105 -34.20 -8.08 -4.33
C LYS A 105 -35.36 -8.27 -3.35
N ASN A 106 -35.21 -7.85 -2.10
CA ASN A 106 -36.29 -7.95 -1.11
C ASN A 106 -37.50 -7.06 -1.44
N LYS A 107 -37.31 -5.90 -2.09
CA LYS A 107 -38.43 -5.07 -2.57
C LYS A 107 -39.14 -5.71 -3.76
N ASP A 108 -38.41 -6.35 -4.67
CA ASP A 108 -39.01 -7.03 -5.81
C ASP A 108 -39.80 -8.28 -5.38
N HIS A 109 -39.33 -9.03 -4.37
CA HIS A 109 -40.07 -10.18 -3.82
C HIS A 109 -41.34 -9.79 -3.02
N GLN A 110 -41.39 -8.61 -2.39
CA GLN A 110 -42.60 -8.14 -1.69
C GLN A 110 -43.72 -7.67 -2.64
N ASN A 111 -43.39 -7.32 -3.89
CA ASN A 111 -44.40 -6.96 -4.90
C ASN A 111 -45.01 -8.17 -5.63
N VAL A 112 -44.35 -9.34 -5.59
CA VAL A 112 -44.88 -10.58 -6.20
C VAL A 112 -45.92 -11.25 -5.29
N HIS A 113 -45.89 -10.99 -3.97
CA HIS A 113 -46.85 -11.56 -3.01
C HIS A 113 -48.13 -10.70 -2.82
N LYS A 114 -48.30 -9.66 -3.63
CA LYS A 114 -49.45 -8.73 -3.61
C LYS A 114 -50.36 -8.84 -4.85
N ILE A 115 -50.31 -9.98 -5.55
CA ILE A 115 -51.23 -10.31 -6.66
C ILE A 115 -52.06 -11.52 -6.23
#